data_AF-A0A1Q8VLZ8-F1
#
_entry.id   AF-A0A1Q8VLZ8-F1
#
_cell.length_a   1.000
_cell.length_b   1.000
_cell.length_c   1.000
_cell.angle_alpha   90.00
_cell.angle_beta   90.00
_cell.angle_gamma   90.00
#
_symmetry.space_group_name_H-M   'P 1'
#
loop_
_entity.id
_entity.type
_entity.pdbx_description
1 polymer ?
#
loop_
_entity_poly.entity_id
_entity_poly.type
_entity_poly.pdbx_seq_one_letter_code
_entity_poly.pdbx_strand_id
1 'polypeptide(L)'
;MIVITLLVGILFWIGIDIWAGITSKWYKAVELNPNIASDDFSVLVPIYGNVKYLQNADYLRPYGDRVVLCTTSGESEEFYRDLEDIAIRYGFRIFRSNYVPRKVGRKRSTSGITRDTVVRDALLAAPLNSYIVCLDADTTAQEPLTHIIGALVANKADFASVTIVPQKKGPFIVQMQRHEYVVSMRARRIMPWLLSGALHIGKTDVMRQIMARHSLFFQGNDIESGIIGDALGYKAVHILAHVNTNAPDTLYSWWRQRIAWSGGSFRLFIINFRFVFQHPFLWLYSGIVVISMFVLRWIAVVNPGWTLLLALLIYYAAIVWLHWDHGNKWLIFQPFYCLFVSLIVVPIGVAYYFRMAIPERNFGVIRPKRKELVTAG
;
A
#
# COMPACT_ATOMS: atom_id res chain seq x y z
N MET A 1 16.62 25.49 -25.20
CA MET A 1 16.27 25.44 -23.76
C MET A 1 15.29 24.33 -23.41
N ILE A 2 14.11 24.25 -24.03
CA ILE A 2 13.10 23.19 -23.74
C ILE A 2 13.67 21.77 -23.84
N VAL A 3 14.46 21.48 -24.88
CA VAL A 3 15.11 20.17 -25.09
C VAL A 3 16.07 19.79 -23.95
N ILE A 4 16.80 20.76 -23.41
CA ILE A 4 17.75 20.56 -22.29
C ILE A 4 16.97 20.32 -21.00
N THR A 5 15.90 21.09 -20.76
CA THR A 5 15.02 20.92 -19.59
C THR A 5 14.35 19.54 -19.55
N LEU A 6 13.94 19.02 -20.72
CA LEU A 6 13.36 17.68 -20.84
C LEU A 6 14.38 16.57 -20.54
N LEU A 7 15.60 16.70 -21.08
CA LEU A 7 16.68 15.74 -20.82
C LEU A 7 17.09 15.75 -19.33
N VAL A 8 17.21 16.93 -18.71
CA VAL A 8 17.52 17.06 -17.28
C VAL A 8 16.43 16.41 -16.41
N GLY A 9 15.15 16.61 -16.74
CA GLY A 9 14.05 15.96 -16.03
C GLY A 9 14.12 14.44 -16.08
N ILE A 10 14.42 13.86 -17.25
CA ILE A 10 14.51 12.41 -17.42
C ILE A 10 15.79 11.85 -16.76
N LEU A 11 16.92 12.53 -16.90
CA LEU A 11 18.17 12.12 -16.23
C LEU A 11 18.05 12.22 -14.70
N PHE A 12 17.34 13.22 -14.18
CA PHE A 12 17.03 13.32 -12.76
C PHE A 12 16.14 12.17 -12.29
N TRP A 13 15.13 11.80 -13.09
CA TRP A 13 14.27 10.65 -12.81
C TRP A 13 15.06 9.33 -12.78
N ILE A 14 15.87 9.08 -13.81
CA ILE A 14 16.78 7.92 -13.90
C ILE A 14 17.75 7.92 -12.71
N GLY A 15 18.31 9.09 -12.37
CA GLY A 15 19.23 9.27 -11.26
C GLY A 15 18.62 8.89 -9.92
N ILE A 16 17.34 9.22 -9.69
CA ILE A 16 16.63 8.84 -8.45
C ILE A 16 16.35 7.34 -8.40
N ASP A 17 15.93 6.73 -9.50
CA ASP A 17 15.67 5.28 -9.54
C ASP A 17 16.97 4.49 -9.32
N ILE A 18 18.09 4.94 -9.93
CA ILE A 18 19.43 4.37 -9.70
C ILE A 18 19.87 4.61 -8.25
N TRP A 19 19.73 5.84 -7.75
CA TRP A 19 20.11 6.18 -6.38
C TRP A 19 19.34 5.33 -5.38
N ALA A 20 18.01 5.25 -5.47
CA ALA A 20 17.18 4.42 -4.58
C ALA A 20 17.55 2.93 -4.70
N GLY A 21 17.76 2.44 -5.92
CA GLY A 21 18.19 1.06 -6.18
C GLY A 21 19.52 0.72 -5.52
N ILE A 22 20.54 1.58 -5.66
CA ILE A 22 21.86 1.38 -5.06
C ILE A 22 21.80 1.59 -3.55
N THR A 23 21.27 2.73 -3.08
CA THR A 23 21.19 3.07 -1.65
C THR A 23 20.44 2.04 -0.84
N SER A 24 19.35 1.47 -1.36
CA SER A 24 18.59 0.42 -0.67
C SER A 24 19.42 -0.84 -0.34
N LYS A 25 20.57 -1.05 -1.00
CA LYS A 25 21.52 -2.12 -0.65
C LYS A 25 22.31 -1.82 0.63
N TRP A 26 22.46 -0.54 0.98
CA TRP A 26 23.24 -0.07 2.13
C TRP A 26 22.40 0.11 3.40
N TYR A 27 21.07 0.25 3.26
CA TYR A 27 20.17 0.31 4.40
C TYR A 27 19.85 -1.09 4.93
N LYS A 28 20.07 -1.29 6.22
CA LYS A 28 19.73 -2.53 6.93
C LYS A 28 18.21 -2.61 7.12
N ALA A 29 17.58 -3.54 6.42
CA ALA A 29 16.25 -4.02 6.76
C ALA A 29 16.35 -5.07 7.87
N VAL A 30 15.24 -5.32 8.55
CA VAL A 30 15.15 -6.33 9.61
C VAL A 30 15.03 -7.70 8.98
N GLU A 31 16.04 -8.53 9.19
CA GLU A 31 16.00 -9.95 8.83
C GLU A 31 15.20 -10.74 9.88
N LEU A 32 14.55 -11.81 9.44
CA LEU A 32 13.88 -12.74 10.33
C LEU A 32 14.92 -13.62 11.04
N ASN A 33 14.74 -13.81 12.34
CA ASN A 33 15.47 -14.79 13.12
C ASN A 33 14.49 -15.92 13.50
N PRO A 34 14.70 -17.16 13.04
CA PRO A 34 13.80 -18.27 13.33
C PRO A 34 13.74 -18.62 14.83
N ASN A 35 14.72 -18.19 15.63
CA ASN A 35 14.73 -18.41 17.08
C ASN A 35 13.95 -17.34 17.85
N ILE A 36 13.47 -16.29 17.17
CA ILE A 36 12.68 -15.21 17.77
C ILE A 36 11.25 -15.35 17.25
N ALA A 37 10.32 -15.58 18.15
CA ALA A 37 8.90 -15.68 17.87
C ALA A 37 8.10 -14.95 18.97
N SER A 38 6.91 -14.48 18.63
CA SER A 38 5.95 -13.97 19.61
C SER A 38 4.55 -14.42 19.21
N ASP A 39 3.81 -14.96 20.17
CA ASP A 39 2.41 -15.34 20.01
C ASP A 39 1.42 -14.25 20.44
N ASP A 40 1.92 -13.17 21.07
CA ASP A 40 1.14 -12.03 21.55
C ASP A 40 0.76 -11.11 20.39
N PHE A 41 -0.15 -11.56 19.53
CA PHE A 41 -0.69 -10.73 18.46
C PHE A 41 -2.12 -11.13 18.08
N SER A 42 -2.86 -10.20 17.50
CA SER A 42 -4.16 -10.46 16.87
C SER A 42 -4.07 -10.19 15.36
N VAL A 43 -4.75 -11.00 14.55
CA VAL A 43 -4.81 -10.83 13.10
C VAL A 43 -6.15 -10.20 12.75
N LEU A 44 -6.16 -8.98 12.22
CA LEU A 44 -7.35 -8.30 11.75
C LEU A 44 -7.52 -8.54 10.25
N VAL A 45 -8.60 -9.22 9.85
CA VAL A 45 -8.90 -9.53 8.45
C VAL A 45 -10.20 -8.83 8.04
N PRO A 46 -10.13 -7.68 7.35
CA PRO A 46 -11.32 -7.02 6.84
C PRO A 46 -11.96 -7.86 5.73
N ILE A 47 -13.24 -8.21 5.90
CA ILE A 47 -14.03 -9.01 4.95
C ILE A 47 -15.46 -8.48 4.90
N TYR A 48 -15.98 -8.27 3.69
CA TYR A 48 -17.32 -7.72 3.46
C TYR A 48 -17.82 -8.05 2.04
N GLY A 49 -19.13 -7.97 1.82
CA GLY A 49 -19.80 -8.20 0.54
C GLY A 49 -19.93 -9.67 0.13
N ASN A 50 -18.87 -10.47 0.19
CA ASN A 50 -18.93 -11.91 -0.10
C ASN A 50 -17.79 -12.69 0.58
N VAL A 51 -18.13 -13.78 1.28
CA VAL A 51 -17.17 -14.62 2.01
C VAL A 51 -16.13 -15.31 1.11
N LYS A 52 -16.41 -15.50 -0.19
CA LYS A 52 -15.48 -16.09 -1.15
C LYS A 52 -14.17 -15.31 -1.32
N TYR A 53 -14.15 -14.05 -0.88
CA TYR A 53 -12.94 -13.24 -0.88
C TYR A 53 -11.99 -13.58 0.28
N LEU A 54 -12.44 -14.35 1.28
CA LEU A 54 -11.59 -14.91 2.32
C LEU A 54 -10.85 -16.16 1.81
N GLN A 55 -9.82 -15.93 1.00
CA GLN A 55 -9.04 -16.98 0.35
C GLN A 55 -7.93 -17.55 1.24
N ASN A 56 -7.60 -16.87 2.35
CA ASN A 56 -6.50 -17.24 3.23
C ASN A 56 -6.93 -17.94 4.53
N ALA A 57 -8.18 -18.43 4.64
CA ALA A 57 -8.69 -19.06 5.85
C ALA A 57 -7.85 -20.27 6.30
N ASP A 58 -7.45 -21.16 5.39
CA ASP A 58 -6.61 -22.32 5.70
C ASP A 58 -5.22 -21.92 6.23
N TYR A 59 -4.64 -20.87 5.65
CA TYR A 59 -3.38 -20.30 6.12
C TYR A 59 -3.50 -19.73 7.54
N LEU A 60 -4.66 -19.15 7.85
CA LEU A 60 -4.93 -18.52 9.14
C LEU A 60 -5.35 -19.50 10.25
N ARG A 61 -5.77 -20.72 9.88
CA ARG A 61 -6.22 -21.76 10.81
C ARG A 61 -5.31 -21.97 12.02
N PRO A 62 -3.96 -22.01 11.90
CA PRO A 62 -3.09 -22.24 13.07
C PRO A 62 -3.13 -21.12 14.12
N TYR A 63 -3.64 -19.93 13.77
CA TYR A 63 -3.72 -18.80 14.70
C TYR A 63 -5.02 -18.77 15.50
N GLY A 64 -6.06 -19.49 15.06
CA GLY A 64 -7.31 -19.69 15.78
C GLY A 64 -7.95 -18.40 16.30
N ASP A 65 -8.14 -18.33 17.61
CA ASP A 65 -8.82 -17.23 18.29
C ASP A 65 -8.07 -15.89 18.16
N ARG A 66 -6.78 -15.88 17.80
CA ARG A 66 -6.06 -14.63 17.50
C ARG A 66 -6.58 -13.93 16.25
N VAL A 67 -7.27 -14.64 15.35
CA VAL A 67 -7.85 -14.07 14.12
C VAL A 67 -9.18 -13.40 14.42
N VAL A 68 -9.36 -12.18 13.94
CA VAL A 68 -10.59 -11.39 14.01
C VAL A 68 -11.02 -11.03 12.60
N LEU A 69 -12.12 -11.61 12.15
CA LEU A 69 -12.79 -11.24 10.90
C LEU A 69 -13.57 -9.95 11.13
N CYS A 70 -13.13 -8.85 10.51
CA CYS A 70 -13.72 -7.53 10.68
C CYS A 70 -14.71 -7.26 9.54
N THR A 71 -16.00 -7.15 9.85
CA THR A 71 -17.05 -6.88 8.87
C THR A 71 -17.91 -5.67 9.24
N THR A 72 -18.74 -5.23 8.31
CA THR A 72 -19.71 -4.16 8.49
C THR A 72 -21.01 -4.71 9.10
N SER A 73 -21.83 -3.87 9.73
CA SER A 73 -23.20 -4.21 10.16
C SER A 73 -24.19 -4.18 8.99
N GLY A 74 -23.73 -3.79 7.81
CA GLY A 74 -24.54 -3.63 6.63
C GLY A 74 -24.58 -4.83 5.70
N GLU A 75 -24.09 -6.03 6.04
CA GLU A 75 -24.06 -7.19 5.12
C GLU A 75 -25.41 -7.93 4.98
N SER A 76 -25.47 -8.99 4.15
CA SER A 76 -26.66 -9.86 4.06
C SER A 76 -26.65 -10.94 5.15
N GLU A 77 -27.83 -11.46 5.49
CA GLU A 77 -27.96 -12.59 6.43
C GLU A 77 -27.20 -13.85 5.95
N GLU A 78 -27.22 -14.11 4.63
CA GLU A 78 -26.43 -15.19 4.02
C GLU A 78 -24.93 -14.98 4.27
N PHE A 79 -24.42 -13.77 4.06
CA PHE A 79 -23.02 -13.46 4.32
C PHE A 79 -22.66 -13.67 5.80
N TYR A 80 -23.52 -13.25 6.73
CA TYR A 80 -23.25 -13.43 8.16
C TYR A 80 -23.24 -14.89 8.57
N ARG A 81 -24.19 -15.69 8.08
CA ARG A 81 -24.24 -17.13 8.33
C ARG A 81 -22.99 -17.83 7.82
N ASP A 82 -22.61 -17.57 6.57
CA ASP A 82 -21.41 -18.18 5.99
C ASP A 82 -20.14 -17.74 6.74
N LEU A 83 -20.07 -16.49 7.19
CA LEU A 83 -18.96 -15.97 7.97
C LEU A 83 -18.87 -16.63 9.36
N GLU A 84 -20.01 -16.85 10.01
CA GLU A 84 -20.13 -17.58 11.29
C GLU A 84 -19.70 -19.04 11.13
N ASP A 85 -20.12 -19.73 10.07
CA ASP A 85 -19.72 -21.11 9.78
C ASP A 85 -18.20 -21.23 9.61
N ILE A 86 -17.58 -20.26 8.91
CA ILE A 86 -16.13 -20.17 8.78
C ILE A 86 -15.47 -19.93 10.14
N ALA A 87 -15.98 -18.97 10.92
CA ALA A 87 -15.42 -18.64 12.22
C ALA A 87 -15.45 -19.83 13.19
N ILE A 88 -16.56 -20.57 13.24
CA ILE A 88 -16.70 -21.80 14.03
C ILE A 88 -15.72 -22.86 13.54
N ARG A 89 -15.64 -23.09 12.22
CA ARG A 89 -14.78 -24.12 11.63
C ARG A 89 -13.30 -23.92 11.93
N TYR A 90 -12.82 -22.68 11.87
CA TYR A 90 -11.40 -22.36 12.03
C TYR A 90 -11.05 -21.79 13.41
N GLY A 91 -12.03 -21.59 14.29
CA GLY A 91 -11.85 -21.01 15.62
C GLY A 91 -11.56 -19.51 15.59
N PHE A 92 -12.01 -18.78 14.57
CA PHE A 92 -11.81 -17.34 14.45
C PHE A 92 -12.84 -16.55 15.26
N ARG A 93 -12.52 -15.30 15.59
CA ARG A 93 -13.46 -14.32 16.16
C ARG A 93 -14.06 -13.47 15.06
N ILE A 94 -15.24 -12.91 15.30
CA ILE A 94 -15.88 -11.94 14.40
C ILE A 94 -16.04 -10.63 15.13
N PHE A 95 -15.64 -9.53 14.49
CA PHE A 95 -15.97 -8.18 14.90
C PHE A 95 -16.90 -7.54 13.87
N ARG A 96 -18.06 -7.06 14.32
CA ARG A 96 -19.03 -6.35 13.49
C ARG A 96 -18.98 -4.86 13.84
N SER A 97 -18.49 -4.04 12.92
CA SER A 97 -18.54 -2.58 13.07
C SER A 97 -19.98 -2.09 12.93
N ASN A 98 -20.36 -1.07 13.70
CA ASN A 98 -21.64 -0.37 13.54
C ASN A 98 -21.73 0.44 12.22
N TYR A 99 -20.65 0.51 11.45
CA TYR A 99 -20.61 1.17 10.15
C TYR A 99 -21.47 0.43 9.11
N VAL A 100 -22.36 1.18 8.47
CA VAL A 100 -23.14 0.72 7.32
C VAL A 100 -22.61 1.41 6.05
N PRO A 101 -22.05 0.66 5.09
CA PRO A 101 -21.56 1.23 3.83
C PRO A 101 -22.68 1.94 3.06
N ARG A 102 -22.35 3.10 2.47
CA ARG A 102 -23.27 3.79 1.57
C ARG A 102 -23.59 2.92 0.34
N LYS A 103 -24.85 2.92 -0.07
CA LYS A 103 -25.29 2.31 -1.35
C LYS A 103 -25.00 3.29 -2.49
N VAL A 104 -24.39 2.80 -3.57
CA VAL A 104 -24.20 3.56 -4.82
C VAL A 104 -24.96 2.81 -5.92
N GLY A 105 -26.18 3.27 -6.22
CA GLY A 105 -27.12 2.55 -7.08
C GLY A 105 -27.55 1.22 -6.46
N ARG A 106 -27.58 0.13 -7.26
CA ARG A 106 -27.93 -1.22 -6.80
C ARG A 106 -26.79 -1.95 -6.07
N LYS A 107 -25.57 -1.39 -6.01
CA LYS A 107 -24.39 -2.01 -5.39
C LYS A 107 -23.91 -1.21 -4.19
N ARG A 108 -23.51 -1.89 -3.11
CA ARG A 108 -22.87 -1.24 -1.96
C ARG A 108 -21.46 -0.79 -2.33
N SER A 109 -21.02 0.34 -1.78
CA SER A 109 -19.63 0.78 -1.96
C SER A 109 -18.69 -0.17 -1.23
N THR A 110 -17.84 -0.87 -1.98
CA THR A 110 -16.72 -1.67 -1.46
C THR A 110 -15.41 -0.87 -1.46
N SER A 111 -15.50 0.46 -1.34
CA SER A 111 -14.33 1.35 -1.25
C SER A 111 -13.47 1.04 -0.04
N GLY A 112 -12.17 1.30 -0.09
CA GLY A 112 -11.29 1.09 1.07
C GLY A 112 -11.56 2.02 2.26
N ILE A 113 -12.46 3.00 2.15
CA ILE A 113 -13.07 3.65 3.32
C ILE A 113 -13.70 2.60 4.23
N THR A 114 -14.41 1.61 3.66
CA THR A 114 -15.03 0.52 4.41
C THR A 114 -13.96 -0.28 5.16
N ARG A 115 -12.89 -0.70 4.47
CA ARG A 115 -11.76 -1.41 5.05
C ARG A 115 -11.16 -0.66 6.24
N ASP A 116 -10.77 0.60 6.05
CA ASP A 116 -10.11 1.38 7.11
C ASP A 116 -11.05 1.68 8.27
N THR A 117 -12.34 1.86 7.98
CA THR A 117 -13.36 2.06 9.02
C THR A 117 -13.53 0.81 9.86
N VAL A 118 -13.71 -0.37 9.27
CA VAL A 118 -13.87 -1.61 10.05
C VAL A 118 -12.61 -1.96 10.82
N VAL A 119 -11.42 -1.72 10.26
CA VAL A 119 -10.14 -1.94 10.94
C VAL A 119 -9.99 -0.96 12.12
N ARG A 120 -10.27 0.32 11.93
CA ARG A 120 -10.23 1.32 13.02
C ARG A 120 -11.22 0.95 14.13
N ASP A 121 -12.44 0.61 13.77
CA ASP A 121 -13.47 0.30 14.76
C ASP A 121 -13.10 -0.99 15.53
N ALA A 122 -12.52 -1.99 14.86
CA ALA A 122 -11.98 -3.19 15.51
C ALA A 122 -10.82 -2.84 16.46
N LEU A 123 -9.89 -1.99 16.05
CA LEU A 123 -8.81 -1.51 16.91
C LEU A 123 -9.34 -0.84 18.18
N LEU A 124 -10.43 -0.08 18.08
CA LEU A 124 -11.00 0.64 19.21
C LEU A 124 -11.85 -0.22 20.14
N ALA A 125 -12.56 -1.23 19.63
CA ALA A 125 -13.60 -1.93 20.39
C ALA A 125 -13.36 -3.44 20.59
N ALA A 126 -12.55 -4.10 19.75
CA ALA A 126 -12.28 -5.53 19.91
C ALA A 126 -11.25 -5.79 21.03
N PRO A 127 -11.36 -6.91 21.76
CA PRO A 127 -10.32 -7.35 22.68
C PRO A 127 -9.11 -7.87 21.88
N LEU A 128 -8.07 -7.06 21.76
CA LEU A 128 -6.88 -7.36 20.97
C LEU A 128 -5.65 -7.55 21.86
N ASN A 129 -4.72 -8.37 21.37
CA ASN A 129 -3.40 -8.60 21.96
C ASN A 129 -2.50 -7.35 21.84
N SER A 130 -1.27 -7.39 22.36
CA SER A 130 -0.39 -6.20 22.38
C SER A 130 0.07 -5.76 20.99
N TYR A 131 0.06 -6.68 20.03
CA TYR A 131 0.43 -6.43 18.64
C TYR A 131 -0.71 -6.82 17.69
N ILE A 132 -0.76 -6.17 16.53
CA ILE A 132 -1.72 -6.50 15.47
C ILE A 132 -1.01 -6.81 14.15
N VAL A 133 -1.67 -7.66 13.37
CA VAL A 133 -1.41 -7.90 11.95
C VAL A 133 -2.70 -7.55 11.19
N CYS A 134 -2.75 -6.43 10.50
CA CYS A 134 -3.82 -6.18 9.52
C CYS A 134 -3.46 -6.90 8.23
N LEU A 135 -4.25 -7.90 7.83
CA LEU A 135 -3.99 -8.76 6.67
C LEU A 135 -5.18 -8.74 5.72
N ASP A 136 -4.94 -8.49 4.43
CA ASP A 136 -6.00 -8.61 3.42
C ASP A 136 -6.46 -10.07 3.28
N ALA A 137 -7.73 -10.27 2.92
CA ALA A 137 -8.41 -11.56 2.91
C ALA A 137 -7.87 -12.57 1.86
N ASP A 138 -7.02 -12.10 0.95
CA ASP A 138 -6.36 -12.89 -0.10
C ASP A 138 -4.83 -12.97 0.07
N THR A 139 -4.32 -12.50 1.20
CA THR A 139 -2.88 -12.36 1.45
C THR A 139 -2.38 -13.45 2.42
N THR A 140 -1.23 -14.04 2.12
CA THR A 140 -0.55 -15.04 2.97
C THR A 140 0.92 -14.67 3.16
N ALA A 141 1.61 -15.25 4.14
CA ALA A 141 3.06 -15.12 4.27
C ALA A 141 3.75 -16.48 4.10
N GLN A 142 4.96 -16.49 3.56
CA GLN A 142 5.77 -17.71 3.47
C GLN A 142 6.29 -18.09 4.86
N GLU A 143 6.68 -17.10 5.65
CA GLU A 143 7.13 -17.26 7.02
C GLU A 143 5.95 -17.15 8.01
N PRO A 144 5.98 -17.89 9.13
CA PRO A 144 4.95 -17.77 10.18
C PRO A 144 4.83 -16.35 10.73
N LEU A 145 3.60 -15.89 10.98
CA LEU A 145 3.34 -14.56 11.55
C LEU A 145 4.03 -14.37 12.92
N THR A 146 4.20 -15.45 13.68
CA THR A 146 4.89 -15.46 14.98
C THR A 146 6.33 -14.94 14.87
N HIS A 147 7.07 -15.32 13.83
CA HIS A 147 8.44 -14.85 13.60
C HIS A 147 8.47 -13.41 13.08
N ILE A 148 7.49 -13.03 12.26
CA ILE A 148 7.36 -11.65 11.76
C ILE A 148 7.11 -10.68 12.92
N ILE A 149 6.20 -11.03 13.84
CA ILE A 149 5.97 -10.24 15.06
C ILE A 149 7.20 -10.30 15.98
N GLY A 150 7.81 -11.47 16.15
CA GLY A 150 9.05 -11.61 16.92
C GLY A 150 10.15 -10.65 16.46
N ALA A 151 10.31 -10.48 15.15
CA ALA A 151 11.26 -9.54 14.58
C ALA A 151 10.92 -8.06 14.89
N LEU A 152 9.64 -7.68 14.86
CA LEU A 152 9.18 -6.36 15.30
C LEU A 152 9.55 -6.09 16.76
N VAL A 153 9.24 -7.05 17.64
CA VAL A 153 9.51 -6.99 19.09
C VAL A 153 11.00 -6.85 19.37
N ALA A 154 11.82 -7.73 18.80
CA ALA A 154 13.27 -7.75 19.01
C ALA A 154 13.95 -6.44 18.58
N ASN A 155 13.40 -5.78 17.56
CA ASN A 155 13.91 -4.50 17.07
C ASN A 155 13.35 -3.28 17.82
N LYS A 156 12.51 -3.50 18.85
CA LYS A 156 11.85 -2.44 19.63
C LYS A 156 11.13 -1.44 18.71
N ALA A 157 10.52 -1.92 17.64
CA ALA A 157 9.81 -1.11 16.68
C ALA A 157 8.35 -0.96 17.09
N ASP A 158 7.73 0.13 16.65
CA ASP A 158 6.34 0.45 16.95
C ASP A 158 5.40 -0.06 15.85
N PHE A 159 5.86 -0.01 14.60
CA PHE A 159 5.16 -0.57 13.45
C PHE A 159 6.15 -0.96 12.36
N ALA A 160 5.72 -1.79 11.41
CA ALA A 160 6.58 -2.18 10.30
C ALA A 160 5.84 -2.34 8.98
N SER A 161 6.57 -2.02 7.91
CA SER A 161 6.28 -2.53 6.59
C SER A 161 6.96 -3.89 6.40
N VAL A 162 6.38 -4.73 5.55
CA VAL A 162 6.90 -6.08 5.23
C VAL A 162 7.09 -6.23 3.74
N THR A 163 7.91 -7.20 3.31
CA THR A 163 8.21 -7.39 1.90
C THR A 163 7.05 -8.09 1.19
N ILE A 164 6.36 -7.35 0.32
CA ILE A 164 5.30 -7.92 -0.52
C ILE A 164 5.89 -8.54 -1.78
N VAL A 165 5.50 -9.79 -2.03
CA VAL A 165 5.92 -10.60 -3.16
C VAL A 165 4.68 -10.92 -3.99
N PRO A 166 4.46 -10.26 -5.13
CA PRO A 166 3.36 -10.61 -6.00
C PRO A 166 3.64 -11.95 -6.71
N GLN A 167 2.58 -12.51 -7.30
CA GLN A 167 2.59 -13.78 -8.03
C GLN A 167 3.78 -13.89 -9.02
N LYS A 168 4.50 -15.02 -8.99
CA LYS A 168 5.61 -15.30 -9.93
C LYS A 168 5.13 -15.58 -11.34
N LYS A 169 3.96 -16.18 -11.50
CA LYS A 169 3.32 -16.53 -12.77
C LYS A 169 2.10 -15.63 -13.00
N GLY A 170 1.70 -15.49 -14.25
CA GLY A 170 0.52 -14.69 -14.61
C GLY A 170 0.67 -14.05 -15.99
N PRO A 171 -0.38 -13.38 -16.47
CA PRO A 171 -0.33 -12.63 -17.71
C PRO A 171 0.68 -11.50 -17.65
N PHE A 172 1.00 -10.94 -18.81
CA PHE A 172 1.94 -9.82 -18.96
C PHE A 172 1.75 -8.72 -17.90
N ILE A 173 0.50 -8.32 -17.63
CA ILE A 173 0.21 -7.22 -16.70
C ILE A 173 0.65 -7.50 -15.26
N VAL A 174 0.54 -8.74 -14.80
CA VAL A 174 1.04 -9.19 -13.49
C VAL A 174 2.55 -9.08 -13.44
N GLN A 175 3.24 -9.43 -14.53
CA GLN A 175 4.69 -9.39 -14.61
C GLN A 175 5.23 -7.96 -14.61
N MET A 176 4.56 -7.04 -15.29
CA MET A 176 4.89 -5.60 -15.25
C MET A 176 4.73 -5.03 -13.85
N GLN A 177 3.61 -5.35 -13.21
CA GLN A 177 3.34 -4.90 -11.86
C GLN A 177 4.32 -5.50 -10.84
N ARG A 178 4.76 -6.75 -11.02
CA ARG A 178 5.78 -7.37 -10.18
C ARG A 178 7.06 -6.54 -10.10
N HIS A 179 7.48 -5.91 -11.20
CA HIS A 179 8.64 -5.02 -11.18
C HIS A 179 8.45 -3.80 -10.28
N GLU A 180 7.28 -3.17 -10.35
CA GLU A 180 7.00 -2.04 -9.47
C GLU A 180 6.96 -2.45 -7.99
N TYR A 181 6.39 -3.61 -7.66
CA TYR A 181 6.41 -4.12 -6.29
C TYR A 181 7.85 -4.30 -5.80
N VAL A 182 8.74 -4.86 -6.62
CA VAL A 182 10.16 -5.01 -6.27
C VAL A 182 10.82 -3.66 -5.98
N VAL A 183 10.61 -2.65 -6.84
CA VAL A 183 11.13 -1.29 -6.61
C VAL A 183 10.54 -0.69 -5.34
N SER A 184 9.23 -0.86 -5.13
CA SER A 184 8.52 -0.36 -3.97
C SER A 184 8.99 -1.02 -2.67
N MET A 185 9.34 -2.31 -2.67
CA MET A 185 9.92 -2.99 -1.50
C MET A 185 11.35 -2.52 -1.22
N ARG A 186 12.16 -2.27 -2.26
CA ARG A 186 13.51 -1.68 -2.09
C ARG A 186 13.43 -0.29 -1.45
N ALA A 187 12.49 0.54 -1.89
CA ALA A 187 12.29 1.89 -1.34
C ALA A 187 11.95 1.86 0.17
N ARG A 188 11.23 0.83 0.65
CA ARG A 188 10.88 0.65 2.07
C ARG A 188 12.09 0.41 2.97
N ARG A 189 13.23 -0.03 2.44
CA ARG A 189 14.48 -0.10 3.22
C ARG A 189 14.98 1.27 3.64
N ILE A 190 14.71 2.29 2.82
CA ILE A 190 15.09 3.68 3.06
C ILE A 190 13.97 4.41 3.82
N MET A 191 12.71 4.10 3.49
CA MET A 191 11.51 4.71 4.06
C MET A 191 10.60 3.63 4.66
N PRO A 192 10.95 3.08 5.84
CA PRO A 192 10.25 1.94 6.43
C PRO A 192 8.79 2.23 6.82
N TRP A 193 8.45 3.51 6.97
CA TRP A 193 7.09 3.99 7.20
C TRP A 193 6.18 3.86 5.97
N LEU A 194 6.70 3.56 4.78
CA LEU A 194 5.87 3.23 3.62
C LEU A 194 5.20 1.87 3.84
N LEU A 195 4.04 1.92 4.46
CA LEU A 195 3.20 0.77 4.75
C LEU A 195 2.60 0.15 3.46
N SER A 196 2.08 -1.08 3.54
CA SER A 196 1.48 -1.78 2.40
C SER A 196 0.13 -2.37 2.72
N GLY A 197 -0.86 -2.04 1.89
CA GLY A 197 -2.22 -2.54 1.99
C GLY A 197 -2.35 -4.03 2.35
N ALA A 198 -1.55 -4.91 1.75
CA ALA A 198 -1.68 -6.35 1.93
C ALA A 198 -1.39 -6.84 3.36
N LEU A 199 -0.40 -6.25 4.04
CA LEU A 199 -0.03 -6.61 5.40
C LEU A 199 0.62 -5.44 6.13
N HIS A 200 0.04 -5.04 7.25
CA HIS A 200 0.59 -4.07 8.20
C HIS A 200 0.73 -4.68 9.58
N ILE A 201 1.84 -4.43 10.26
CA ILE A 201 2.02 -4.85 11.64
C ILE A 201 2.39 -3.66 12.53
N GLY A 202 2.00 -3.73 13.79
CA GLY A 202 2.41 -2.75 14.79
C GLY A 202 1.88 -3.07 16.17
N LYS A 203 2.33 -2.29 17.16
CA LYS A 203 1.73 -2.31 18.49
C LYS A 203 0.28 -1.82 18.42
N THR A 204 -0.59 -2.47 19.16
CA THR A 204 -2.03 -2.20 19.11
C THR A 204 -2.36 -0.77 19.52
N ASP A 205 -1.72 -0.26 20.57
CA ASP A 205 -1.87 1.12 21.05
C ASP A 205 -1.39 2.16 20.01
N VAL A 206 -0.25 1.91 19.36
CA VAL A 206 0.28 2.74 18.28
C VAL A 206 -0.70 2.77 17.09
N MET A 207 -1.18 1.61 16.66
CA MET A 207 -2.12 1.50 15.54
C MET A 207 -3.47 2.15 15.86
N ARG A 208 -3.94 2.10 17.11
CA ARG A 208 -5.10 2.88 17.58
C ARG A 208 -4.86 4.38 17.41
N GLN A 209 -3.71 4.89 17.86
CA GLN A 209 -3.39 6.31 17.75
C GLN A 209 -3.30 6.79 16.31
N ILE A 210 -2.71 5.96 15.42
CA ILE A 210 -2.64 6.22 13.98
C ILE A 210 -4.05 6.26 13.37
N MET A 211 -4.85 5.21 13.59
CA MET A 211 -6.18 5.09 12.99
C MET A 211 -7.21 6.07 13.54
N ALA A 212 -7.03 6.57 14.78
CA ALA A 212 -7.83 7.66 15.33
C ALA A 212 -7.63 9.00 14.57
N ARG A 213 -6.48 9.17 13.90
CA ARG A 213 -6.10 10.38 13.15
C ARG A 213 -6.22 10.19 11.63
N HIS A 214 -6.45 8.95 11.17
CA HIS A 214 -6.63 8.61 9.77
C HIS A 214 -7.84 9.35 9.19
N SER A 215 -7.69 9.87 7.97
CA SER A 215 -8.70 10.66 7.27
C SER A 215 -9.87 9.84 6.73
N LEU A 216 -9.74 8.50 6.78
CA LEU A 216 -10.63 7.53 6.13
C LEU A 216 -10.88 7.85 4.66
N PHE A 217 -9.85 8.33 3.97
CA PHE A 217 -9.91 8.55 2.54
C PHE A 217 -9.24 7.39 1.82
N PHE A 218 -9.95 6.81 0.85
CA PHE A 218 -9.60 5.53 0.25
C PHE A 218 -8.20 5.48 -0.37
N GLN A 219 -7.85 6.46 -1.21
CA GLN A 219 -6.65 6.36 -2.02
C GLN A 219 -5.40 6.75 -1.21
N GLY A 220 -4.45 5.82 -1.12
CA GLY A 220 -3.19 6.01 -0.38
C GLY A 220 -3.33 5.91 1.15
N ASN A 221 -4.34 5.17 1.62
CA ASN A 221 -4.65 4.97 3.03
C ASN A 221 -3.55 4.23 3.84
N ASP A 222 -2.94 3.23 3.23
CA ASP A 222 -1.82 2.50 3.80
C ASP A 222 -0.62 3.44 4.07
N ILE A 223 -0.22 4.21 3.07
CA ILE A 223 0.86 5.19 3.21
C ILE A 223 0.48 6.31 4.19
N GLU A 224 -0.78 6.75 4.21
CA GLU A 224 -1.27 7.72 5.20
C GLU A 224 -1.04 7.24 6.64
N SER A 225 -1.34 5.97 6.93
CA SER A 225 -1.10 5.37 8.25
C SER A 225 0.37 5.47 8.65
N GLY A 226 1.26 5.21 7.70
CA GLY A 226 2.70 5.36 7.87
C GLY A 226 3.16 6.80 8.14
N ILE A 227 2.65 7.77 7.35
CA ILE A 227 2.93 9.20 7.52
C ILE A 227 2.46 9.70 8.89
N ILE A 228 1.29 9.26 9.34
CA ILE A 228 0.78 9.61 10.67
C ILE A 228 1.70 9.01 11.74
N GLY A 229 2.10 7.73 11.60
CA GLY A 229 3.00 7.07 12.53
C GLY A 229 4.34 7.80 12.67
N ASP A 230 4.96 8.14 11.54
CA ASP A 230 6.21 8.90 11.50
C ASP A 230 6.06 10.30 12.11
N ALA A 231 4.98 11.01 11.77
CA ALA A 231 4.69 12.34 12.30
C ALA A 231 4.37 12.35 13.81
N LEU A 232 3.98 11.21 14.39
CA LEU A 232 3.82 11.01 15.83
C LEU A 232 5.13 10.59 16.53
N GLY A 233 6.21 10.36 15.78
CA GLY A 233 7.53 9.99 16.30
C GLY A 233 7.70 8.49 16.57
N TYR A 234 6.82 7.64 16.04
CA TYR A 234 6.93 6.20 16.21
C TYR A 234 8.02 5.59 15.33
N LYS A 235 8.71 4.58 15.86
CA LYS A 235 9.78 3.88 15.17
C LYS A 235 9.21 2.87 14.17
N ALA A 236 9.34 3.18 12.89
CA ALA A 236 9.05 2.27 11.79
C ALA A 236 10.27 1.41 11.41
N VAL A 237 10.06 0.13 11.07
CA VAL A 237 11.08 -0.72 10.44
C VAL A 237 10.54 -1.41 9.19
N HIS A 238 11.44 -1.95 8.36
CA HIS A 238 11.06 -2.79 7.22
C HIS A 238 11.56 -4.21 7.46
N ILE A 239 10.64 -5.18 7.51
CA ILE A 239 10.95 -6.60 7.77
C ILE A 239 11.01 -7.37 6.45
N LEU A 240 12.07 -8.15 6.26
CA LEU A 240 12.31 -9.00 5.10
C LEU A 240 11.60 -10.36 5.24
N ALA A 241 10.28 -10.31 5.37
CA ALA A 241 9.38 -11.47 5.31
C ALA A 241 8.61 -11.47 3.98
N HIS A 242 8.45 -12.62 3.34
CA HIS A 242 7.83 -12.75 2.02
C HIS A 242 6.31 -12.92 2.13
N VAL A 243 5.59 -11.83 1.93
CA VAL A 243 4.13 -11.79 1.95
C VAL A 243 3.58 -11.91 0.54
N ASN A 244 2.89 -13.01 0.25
CA ASN A 244 2.28 -13.25 -1.05
C ASN A 244 0.93 -12.53 -1.15
N THR A 245 0.74 -11.78 -2.23
CA THR A 245 -0.53 -11.13 -2.56
C THR A 245 -0.84 -11.24 -4.05
N ASN A 246 -2.11 -11.10 -4.39
CA ASN A 246 -2.59 -11.20 -5.76
C ASN A 246 -2.54 -9.84 -6.45
N ALA A 247 -1.71 -9.73 -7.48
CA ALA A 247 -1.78 -8.59 -8.40
C ALA A 247 -2.97 -8.78 -9.35
N PRO A 248 -3.64 -7.69 -9.78
CA PRO A 248 -4.64 -7.75 -10.85
C PRO A 248 -4.16 -8.51 -12.09
N ASP A 249 -4.93 -9.50 -12.51
CA ASP A 249 -4.64 -10.38 -13.64
C ASP A 249 -5.34 -9.94 -14.94
N THR A 250 -6.31 -9.03 -14.85
CA THR A 250 -7.03 -8.49 -16.01
C THR A 250 -6.72 -7.00 -16.21
N LEU A 251 -6.71 -6.56 -17.47
CA LEU A 251 -6.48 -5.15 -17.81
C LEU A 251 -7.47 -4.21 -17.11
N TYR A 252 -8.73 -4.62 -16.98
CA TYR A 252 -9.76 -3.83 -16.32
C TYR A 252 -9.49 -3.65 -14.82
N SER A 253 -9.17 -4.72 -14.10
CA SER A 253 -8.87 -4.65 -12.66
C SER A 253 -7.57 -3.88 -12.41
N TRP A 254 -6.54 -4.13 -13.23
CA TRP A 254 -5.29 -3.38 -13.20
C TRP A 254 -5.53 -1.88 -13.42
N TRP A 255 -6.27 -1.52 -14.48
CA TRP A 255 -6.56 -0.12 -14.81
C TRP A 255 -7.23 0.63 -13.65
N ARG A 256 -8.24 0.00 -13.04
CA ARG A 256 -8.92 0.57 -11.87
C ARG A 256 -7.99 0.76 -10.68
N GLN A 257 -7.13 -0.23 -10.40
CA GLN A 257 -6.15 -0.14 -9.32
C GLN A 257 -5.16 0.99 -9.58
N ARG A 258 -4.66 1.12 -10.82
CA ARG A 258 -3.71 2.15 -11.22
C ARG A 258 -4.23 3.56 -11.12
N ILE A 259 -5.47 3.78 -11.57
CA ILE A 259 -6.14 5.07 -11.37
C ILE A 259 -6.27 5.37 -9.87
N ALA A 260 -6.63 4.38 -9.05
CA ALA A 260 -6.76 4.58 -7.61
C ALA A 260 -5.42 4.92 -6.93
N TRP A 261 -4.34 4.20 -7.25
CA TRP A 261 -3.00 4.48 -6.74
C TRP A 261 -2.47 5.84 -7.20
N SER A 262 -2.76 6.22 -8.43
CA SER A 262 -2.38 7.53 -8.95
C SER A 262 -3.15 8.66 -8.27
N GLY A 263 -4.45 8.52 -8.04
CA GLY A 263 -5.23 9.50 -7.28
C GLY A 263 -4.74 9.61 -5.83
N GLY A 264 -4.35 8.49 -5.23
CA GLY A 264 -3.73 8.44 -3.90
C GLY A 264 -2.38 9.15 -3.88
N SER A 265 -1.55 8.93 -4.89
CA SER A 265 -0.28 9.63 -5.05
C SER A 265 -0.49 11.14 -5.18
N PHE A 266 -1.47 11.59 -5.95
CA PHE A 266 -1.81 13.02 -6.03
C PHE A 266 -2.26 13.60 -4.69
N ARG A 267 -3.15 12.89 -3.99
CA ARG A 267 -3.61 13.28 -2.66
C ARG A 267 -2.47 13.39 -1.66
N LEU A 268 -1.57 12.40 -1.65
CA LEU A 268 -0.38 12.44 -0.83
C LEU A 268 0.43 13.64 -1.30
N PHE A 269 1.10 13.55 -2.46
CA PHE A 269 2.19 14.45 -2.84
C PHE A 269 1.82 15.90 -3.18
N ILE A 270 0.55 16.20 -3.45
CA ILE A 270 0.10 17.56 -3.78
C ILE A 270 -0.82 18.12 -2.69
N ILE A 271 -1.89 17.40 -2.36
CA ILE A 271 -2.89 17.93 -1.39
C ILE A 271 -2.32 18.00 0.02
N ASN A 272 -1.44 17.07 0.38
CA ASN A 272 -0.79 17.04 1.69
C ASN A 272 0.65 17.60 1.64
N PHE A 273 0.95 18.53 0.73
CA PHE A 273 2.30 19.08 0.46
C PHE A 273 3.14 19.42 1.68
N ARG A 274 2.55 19.80 2.82
CA ARG A 274 3.26 20.10 4.06
C ARG A 274 4.23 19.01 4.55
N PHE A 275 4.02 17.75 4.19
CA PHE A 275 4.94 16.66 4.57
C PHE A 275 6.24 16.65 3.73
N VAL A 276 6.37 17.55 2.74
CA VAL A 276 7.65 17.81 2.05
C VAL A 276 8.77 18.15 3.04
N PHE A 277 8.45 18.80 4.17
CA PHE A 277 9.46 19.13 5.18
C PHE A 277 9.94 17.93 6.00
N GLN A 278 9.13 16.86 6.07
CA GLN A 278 9.52 15.62 6.74
C GLN A 278 10.21 14.65 5.76
N HIS A 279 9.76 14.61 4.50
CA HIS A 279 10.24 13.64 3.51
C HIS A 279 10.61 14.30 2.16
N PRO A 280 11.51 15.30 2.12
CA PRO A 280 11.70 16.17 0.96
C PRO A 280 11.97 15.42 -0.34
N PHE A 281 12.82 14.40 -0.32
CA PHE A 281 13.15 13.63 -1.52
C PHE A 281 11.95 12.93 -2.15
N LEU A 282 11.12 12.26 -1.36
CA LEU A 282 9.95 11.54 -1.87
C LEU A 282 8.91 12.50 -2.45
N TRP A 283 8.73 13.66 -1.82
CA TRP A 283 7.76 14.67 -2.23
C TRP A 283 8.22 15.43 -3.47
N LEU A 284 9.50 15.78 -3.57
CA LEU A 284 10.06 16.39 -4.77
C LEU A 284 9.95 15.43 -5.96
N TYR A 285 10.30 14.15 -5.78
CA TYR A 285 10.16 13.15 -6.84
C TYR A 285 8.68 12.97 -7.25
N SER A 286 7.82 12.56 -6.33
CA SER A 286 6.46 12.19 -6.70
C SER A 286 5.59 13.41 -7.04
N GLY A 287 5.79 14.52 -6.35
CA GLY A 287 5.05 15.76 -6.59
C GLY A 287 5.51 16.48 -7.85
N ILE A 288 6.82 16.74 -8.00
CA ILE A 288 7.33 17.52 -9.13
C ILE A 288 7.58 16.61 -10.33
N VAL A 289 8.43 15.59 -10.17
CA VAL A 289 8.89 14.75 -11.29
C VAL A 289 7.74 13.92 -11.84
N VAL A 290 6.91 13.29 -11.01
CA VAL A 290 5.84 12.38 -11.45
C VAL A 290 4.51 13.08 -11.74
N ILE A 291 4.15 14.15 -11.02
CA ILE A 291 2.87 14.83 -11.23
C ILE A 291 3.04 16.13 -12.01
N SER A 292 3.80 17.11 -11.51
CA SER A 292 3.87 18.45 -12.14
C SER A 292 4.51 18.44 -13.53
N MET A 293 5.52 17.59 -13.76
CA MET A 293 6.20 17.50 -15.07
C MET A 293 5.40 16.73 -16.14
N PHE A 294 4.12 16.39 -15.92
CA PHE A 294 3.34 15.65 -16.92
C PHE A 294 3.19 16.43 -18.24
N VAL A 295 2.99 17.76 -18.17
CA VAL A 295 2.88 18.64 -19.36
C VAL A 295 4.17 18.57 -20.18
N LEU A 296 5.31 18.62 -19.50
CA LEU A 296 6.62 18.54 -20.15
C LEU A 296 6.82 17.19 -20.84
N ARG A 297 6.37 16.09 -20.22
CA ARG A 297 6.41 14.76 -20.87
C ARG A 297 5.54 14.70 -22.13
N TRP A 298 4.35 15.31 -22.12
CA TRP A 298 3.52 15.41 -23.32
C TRP A 298 4.19 16.24 -24.42
N ILE A 299 4.78 17.39 -24.07
CA ILE A 299 5.54 18.21 -25.04
C ILE A 299 6.68 17.40 -25.66
N ALA A 300 7.40 16.61 -24.85
CA ALA A 300 8.51 15.76 -25.31
C ALA A 300 8.05 14.69 -26.32
N VAL A 301 6.88 14.10 -26.10
CA VAL A 301 6.32 13.06 -26.97
C VAL A 301 5.76 13.64 -28.27
N VAL A 302 5.12 14.82 -28.21
CA VAL A 302 4.57 15.50 -29.39
C VAL A 302 5.67 16.10 -30.27
N ASN A 303 6.81 16.45 -29.69
CA ASN A 303 7.97 16.97 -30.41
C ASN A 303 9.16 16.01 -30.25
N PRO A 304 9.08 14.80 -30.82
CA PRO A 304 10.09 13.76 -30.58
C PRO A 304 11.41 14.19 -31.22
N GLY A 305 12.41 14.45 -30.38
CA GLY A 305 13.79 14.63 -30.79
C GLY A 305 14.64 13.40 -30.47
N TRP A 306 15.87 13.37 -31.00
CA TRP A 306 16.85 12.34 -30.66
C TRP A 306 17.11 12.22 -29.15
N THR A 307 16.87 13.29 -28.38
CA THR A 307 16.99 13.31 -26.92
C THR A 307 15.97 12.43 -26.22
N LEU A 308 14.75 12.29 -26.74
CA LEU A 308 13.75 11.37 -26.18
C LEU A 308 14.18 9.92 -26.41
N LEU A 309 14.69 9.61 -27.60
CA LEU A 309 15.23 8.28 -27.91
C LEU A 309 16.43 7.95 -27.01
N LEU A 310 17.38 8.88 -26.86
CA LEU A 310 18.52 8.71 -25.97
C LEU A 310 18.07 8.50 -24.51
N ALA A 311 17.11 9.29 -24.04
CA ALA A 311 16.59 9.19 -22.68
C ALA A 311 15.88 7.84 -22.42
N LEU A 312 15.11 7.34 -23.39
CA LEU A 312 14.51 6.02 -23.34
C LEU A 312 15.57 4.90 -23.33
N LEU A 313 16.63 5.03 -24.13
CA LEU A 313 17.74 4.06 -24.14
C LEU A 313 18.50 4.04 -22.81
N ILE A 314 18.80 5.21 -22.23
CA ILE A 314 19.46 5.28 -20.91
C ILE A 314 18.56 4.68 -19.83
N TYR A 315 17.26 5.04 -19.81
CA TYR A 315 16.32 4.48 -18.84
C TYR A 315 16.16 2.97 -19.01
N TYR A 316 16.11 2.48 -20.25
CA TYR A 316 16.08 1.06 -20.56
C TYR A 316 17.32 0.35 -20.01
N ALA A 317 18.52 0.86 -20.29
CA ALA A 317 19.77 0.30 -19.79
C ALA A 317 19.81 0.30 -18.25
N ALA A 318 19.36 1.39 -17.61
CA ALA A 318 19.28 1.50 -16.16
C ALA A 318 18.31 0.47 -15.54
N ILE A 319 17.10 0.31 -16.09
CA ILE A 319 16.14 -0.70 -15.63
C ILE A 319 16.72 -2.11 -15.78
N VAL A 320 17.25 -2.43 -16.95
CA VAL A 320 17.80 -3.76 -17.23
C VAL A 320 18.94 -4.06 -16.26
N TRP A 321 19.84 -3.10 -16.01
CA TRP A 321 20.92 -3.24 -15.05
C TRP A 321 20.42 -3.40 -13.60
N LEU A 322 19.48 -2.56 -13.15
CA LEU A 322 18.94 -2.60 -11.78
C LEU A 322 18.13 -3.86 -11.47
N HIS A 323 17.59 -4.51 -12.49
CA HIS A 323 16.68 -5.64 -12.38
C HIS A 323 17.17 -6.92 -13.05
N TRP A 324 18.41 -6.94 -13.54
CA TRP A 324 18.99 -8.10 -14.22
C TRP A 324 18.86 -9.39 -13.40
N ASP A 325 19.14 -9.29 -12.10
CA ASP A 325 19.08 -10.40 -11.12
C ASP A 325 17.70 -11.08 -11.03
N HIS A 326 16.63 -10.42 -11.48
CA HIS A 326 15.26 -10.93 -11.37
C HIS A 326 14.85 -11.78 -12.59
N GLY A 327 15.66 -11.80 -13.66
CA GLY A 327 15.51 -12.72 -14.79
C GLY A 327 14.16 -12.66 -15.52
N ASN A 328 13.48 -11.51 -15.52
CA ASN A 328 12.15 -11.40 -16.13
C ASN A 328 12.24 -10.84 -17.55
N LYS A 329 11.90 -11.67 -18.54
CA LYS A 329 11.86 -11.27 -19.97
C LYS A 329 10.95 -10.07 -20.25
N TRP A 330 9.96 -9.81 -19.39
CA TRP A 330 9.02 -8.71 -19.57
C TRP A 330 9.61 -7.33 -19.24
N LEU A 331 10.81 -7.26 -18.66
CA LEU A 331 11.56 -6.02 -18.42
C LEU A 331 11.73 -5.17 -19.68
N ILE A 332 11.77 -5.79 -20.86
CA ILE A 332 11.89 -5.08 -22.14
C ILE A 332 10.75 -4.07 -22.37
N PHE A 333 9.56 -4.33 -21.82
CA PHE A 333 8.41 -3.45 -21.96
C PHE A 333 8.30 -2.41 -20.84
N GLN A 334 9.18 -2.43 -19.85
CA GLN A 334 9.08 -1.57 -18.67
C GLN A 334 9.13 -0.08 -19.01
N PRO A 335 10.00 0.41 -19.92
CA PRO A 335 9.99 1.83 -20.29
C PRO A 335 8.67 2.28 -20.93
N PHE A 336 8.10 1.47 -21.82
CA PHE A 336 6.82 1.79 -22.47
C PHE A 336 5.67 1.80 -21.47
N TYR A 337 5.66 0.83 -20.57
CA TYR A 337 4.67 0.73 -19.51
C TYR A 337 4.78 1.91 -18.53
N CYS A 338 5.98 2.25 -18.06
CA CYS A 338 6.21 3.42 -17.21
C CYS A 338 5.78 4.71 -17.92
N LEU A 339 6.12 4.86 -19.20
CA LEU A 339 5.73 6.02 -20.02
C LEU A 339 4.20 6.12 -20.12
N PHE A 340 3.51 5.02 -20.40
CA PHE A 340 2.04 4.96 -20.43
C PHE A 340 1.42 5.35 -19.09
N VAL A 341 1.90 4.76 -17.98
CA VAL A 341 1.42 5.11 -16.64
C VAL A 341 1.61 6.61 -16.38
N SER A 342 2.80 7.12 -16.68
CA SER A 342 3.17 8.52 -16.52
C SER A 342 2.31 9.49 -17.34
N LEU A 343 2.01 9.18 -18.61
CA LEU A 343 1.32 10.08 -19.53
C LEU A 343 -0.20 10.02 -19.42
N ILE A 344 -0.73 8.81 -19.16
CA ILE A 344 -2.17 8.53 -19.27
C ILE A 344 -2.77 8.28 -17.89
N VAL A 345 -2.20 7.34 -17.13
CA VAL A 345 -2.78 6.95 -15.83
C VAL A 345 -2.70 8.10 -14.83
N VAL A 346 -1.56 8.82 -14.77
CA VAL A 346 -1.36 9.92 -13.83
C VAL A 346 -2.45 10.99 -13.92
N PRO A 347 -2.66 11.66 -15.08
CA PRO A 347 -3.68 12.70 -15.19
C PRO A 347 -5.11 12.18 -14.97
N ILE A 348 -5.41 10.95 -15.41
CA ILE A 348 -6.72 10.33 -15.14
C ILE A 348 -6.90 10.07 -13.64
N GLY A 349 -5.83 9.64 -12.94
CA GLY A 349 -5.82 9.49 -11.49
C GLY A 349 -6.11 10.78 -10.75
N VAL A 350 -5.54 11.91 -11.21
CA VAL A 350 -5.84 13.26 -10.67
C VAL A 350 -7.32 13.61 -10.88
N ALA A 351 -7.85 13.42 -12.09
CA ALA A 351 -9.26 13.68 -12.36
C ALA A 351 -10.18 12.80 -11.51
N TYR A 352 -9.82 11.52 -11.34
CA TYR A 352 -10.55 10.57 -10.51
C TYR A 352 -10.49 10.94 -9.02
N TYR A 353 -9.36 11.45 -8.53
CA TYR A 353 -9.23 11.98 -7.17
C TYR A 353 -10.29 13.07 -6.92
N PHE A 354 -10.40 14.08 -7.80
CA PHE A 354 -11.41 15.13 -7.64
C PHE A 354 -12.84 14.61 -7.77
N ARG A 355 -13.08 13.67 -8.70
CA ARG A 355 -14.37 13.00 -8.86
C ARG A 355 -14.82 12.29 -7.57
N MET A 356 -13.88 11.79 -6.76
CA MET A 356 -14.17 11.15 -5.48
C MET A 356 -14.23 12.16 -4.32
N ALA A 357 -13.25 13.05 -4.22
CA ALA A 357 -13.10 13.98 -3.10
C ALA A 357 -14.22 15.03 -3.02
N ILE A 358 -14.71 15.53 -4.16
CA ILE A 358 -15.72 16.61 -4.20
C ILE A 358 -17.08 16.12 -3.66
N PRO A 359 -17.67 15.01 -4.17
CA PRO A 359 -18.93 14.51 -3.64
C PRO A 359 -18.85 14.08 -2.17
N GLU A 360 -17.70 13.55 -1.75
CA GLU A 360 -17.47 13.10 -0.37
C GLU A 360 -17.20 14.26 0.59
N ARG A 361 -16.94 15.47 0.09
CA ARG A 361 -16.48 16.64 0.87
C ARG A 361 -15.29 16.32 1.78
N ASN A 362 -14.48 15.35 1.37
CA ASN A 362 -13.29 14.90 2.07
C ASN A 362 -12.13 14.96 1.08
N PHE A 363 -11.20 15.89 1.27
CA PHE A 363 -10.00 15.99 0.44
C PHE A 363 -8.86 15.11 0.97
N GLY A 364 -9.12 14.25 1.96
CA GLY A 364 -8.12 13.35 2.53
C GLY A 364 -6.93 14.10 3.13
N VAL A 365 -7.18 15.24 3.76
CA VAL A 365 -6.16 16.06 4.42
C VAL A 365 -5.73 15.37 5.71
N ILE A 366 -4.48 14.91 5.78
CA ILE A 366 -3.92 14.13 6.89
C ILE A 366 -3.64 15.06 8.07
N ARG A 367 -4.15 14.80 9.27
CA ARG A 367 -3.97 15.71 10.42
C ARG A 367 -3.36 14.97 11.61
N PRO A 368 -2.02 14.82 11.69
CA PRO A 368 -1.38 14.06 12.78
C PRO A 368 -1.68 14.66 14.16
N LYS A 369 -1.82 15.99 14.26
CA LYS A 369 -2.16 16.70 15.50
C LYS A 369 -3.67 16.76 15.80
N ARG A 370 -4.52 16.01 15.10
CA ARG A 370 -5.95 15.95 15.42
C ARG A 370 -6.11 15.40 16.83
N LYS A 371 -6.89 16.10 17.68
CA LYS A 371 -7.26 15.58 19.01
C LYS A 371 -7.92 14.22 18.82
N GLU A 372 -7.59 13.28 19.70
CA GLU A 372 -8.17 11.94 19.69
C GLU A 372 -9.69 12.03 19.71
N LEU A 373 -10.34 11.15 18.94
CA LEU A 373 -11.73 10.83 19.21
C LEU A 373 -11.70 10.11 20.56
N VAL A 374 -11.96 10.86 21.63
CA VAL A 374 -12.12 10.33 22.97
C VAL A 374 -13.17 9.23 22.88
N THR A 375 -12.74 7.97 23.04
CA THR A 375 -13.66 6.88 23.36
C THR A 375 -14.15 7.17 24.78
N ALA A 376 -15.40 7.60 24.90
CA ALA A 376 -16.11 7.43 26.16
C ALA A 376 -16.01 5.94 26.51
N GLY A 377 -15.47 5.66 27.70
CA GLY A 377 -15.30 4.30 28.21
C GLY A 377 -16.63 3.57 28.40
#